data_AF-A0A8H7I8Q0-F1
#
_entry.id   AF-A0A8H7I8Q0-F1
#
_cell.length_a   1.000
_cell.length_b   1.000
_cell.length_c   1.000
_cell.angle_alpha   90.00
_cell.angle_beta   90.00
_cell.angle_gamma   90.00
#
_symmetry.space_group_name_H-M   'P 1'
#
loop_
_entity.id
_entity.type
_entity.pdbx_description
1 polymer ?
#
loop_
_entity_poly.entity_id
_entity_poly.type
_entity_poly.pdbx_seq_one_letter_code
_entity_poly.pdbx_strand_id
1 'polypeptide(L)'
;MLPLEVFANMLEEELEIVTEIRTKLREDLSLEPIIKFLTEDADNAPPSICKAYRDYDWEEDLLWYRRKVVVPDSEVLKDRLLKEFHDSPLAGHPGQQQTLELLSRNYLLQTP
;
A
#
# COMPACT_ATOMS: atom_id res chain seq x y z
N MET A 1 8.14 -22.70 -6.94
CA MET A 1 7.86 -21.28 -6.66
C MET A 1 6.51 -20.99 -7.27
N LEU A 2 5.55 -20.50 -6.48
CA LEU A 2 4.31 -20.01 -7.03
C LEU A 2 4.57 -18.74 -7.87
N PRO A 3 3.81 -18.51 -8.94
CA PRO A 3 3.92 -17.28 -9.73
C PRO A 3 3.70 -16.04 -8.86
N LEU A 4 4.41 -14.96 -9.16
CA LEU A 4 4.23 -13.64 -8.52
C LEU A 4 2.78 -13.15 -8.55
N GLU A 5 2.02 -13.57 -9.57
CA GLU A 5 0.59 -13.31 -9.74
C GLU A 5 -0.26 -13.90 -8.61
N VAL A 6 0.17 -14.99 -7.97
CA VAL A 6 -0.53 -15.56 -6.82
C VAL A 6 -0.45 -14.64 -5.60
N PHE A 7 0.64 -13.88 -5.45
CA PHE A 7 0.76 -12.87 -4.38
C PHE A 7 -0.05 -11.61 -4.66
N ALA A 8 -0.22 -11.24 -5.93
CA ALA A 8 -1.13 -10.16 -6.31
C ALA A 8 -2.58 -10.56 -6.05
N ASN A 9 -2.97 -11.80 -6.36
CA ASN A 9 -4.29 -12.35 -6.00
C ASN A 9 -4.46 -12.54 -4.48
N MET A 10 -3.37 -12.67 -3.71
CA MET A 10 -3.42 -12.71 -2.25
C MET A 10 -3.80 -11.35 -1.63
N LEU A 11 -3.82 -10.26 -2.41
CA LEU A 11 -4.41 -8.99 -1.99
C LEU A 11 -5.95 -9.03 -2.10
N GLU A 12 -6.51 -9.91 -2.94
CA GLU A 12 -7.98 -10.09 -3.08
C GLU A 12 -8.56 -10.97 -1.97
N GLU A 13 -7.79 -11.93 -1.43
CA GLU A 13 -8.12 -12.59 -0.16
C GLU A 13 -7.69 -11.66 0.98
N GLU A 14 -8.64 -10.94 1.62
CA GLU A 14 -8.38 -9.92 2.64
C GLU A 14 -7.41 -10.39 3.76
N LEU A 15 -6.11 -10.18 3.55
CA LEU A 15 -5.12 -10.36 4.60
C LEU A 15 -5.43 -9.37 5.72
N GLU A 16 -5.34 -9.84 6.97
CA GLU A 16 -5.55 -9.00 8.15
C GLU A 16 -4.72 -7.71 8.11
N ILE A 17 -3.53 -7.78 7.52
CA ILE A 17 -2.63 -6.64 7.35
C ILE A 17 -3.16 -5.57 6.39
N VAL A 18 -3.87 -5.95 5.33
CA VAL A 18 -4.48 -5.00 4.39
C VAL A 18 -5.62 -4.25 5.09
N THR A 19 -6.43 -4.97 5.87
CA THR A 19 -7.49 -4.37 6.72
C THR A 19 -6.91 -3.38 7.73
N GLU A 20 -5.77 -3.69 8.33
CA GLU A 20 -5.08 -2.78 9.25
C GLU A 20 -4.54 -1.54 8.53
N ILE A 21 -3.94 -1.70 7.34
CA ILE A 21 -3.50 -0.58 6.51
C ILE A 21 -4.67 0.36 6.18
N ARG A 22 -5.81 -0.17 5.74
CA ARG A 22 -7.03 0.62 5.46
C ARG A 22 -7.45 1.42 6.69
N THR A 23 -7.50 0.77 7.85
CA THR A 23 -7.88 1.42 9.10
C THR A 23 -6.94 2.57 9.43
N LYS A 24 -5.63 2.33 9.35
CA LYS A 24 -4.62 3.34 9.67
C LYS A 24 -4.59 4.50 8.68
N LEU A 25 -4.81 4.25 7.39
CA LEU A 25 -4.93 5.31 6.39
C LEU A 25 -6.13 6.23 6.66
N ARG A 26 -7.27 5.68 7.10
CA ARG A 26 -8.44 6.49 7.48
C ARG A 26 -8.24 7.30 8.77
N GLU A 27 -7.44 6.79 9.69
CA GLU A 27 -7.13 7.47 10.96
C GLU A 27 -6.07 8.58 10.80
N ASP A 28 -5.31 8.57 9.69
CA ASP A 28 -4.23 9.52 9.45
C ASP A 28 -4.76 10.86 8.91
N LEU A 29 -4.96 11.80 9.83
CA LEU A 29 -5.41 13.17 9.51
C LEU A 29 -4.48 13.91 8.54
N SER A 30 -3.20 13.53 8.46
CA SER A 30 -2.27 14.15 7.51
C SER A 30 -2.56 13.79 6.05
N LEU A 31 -3.28 12.68 5.83
CA LEU A 31 -3.67 12.21 4.51
C LEU A 31 -5.07 12.70 4.09
N GLU A 32 -5.86 13.28 4.99
CA GLU A 32 -7.18 13.85 4.64
C GLU A 32 -7.13 14.78 3.42
N PRO A 33 -6.15 15.70 3.26
CA PRO A 33 -6.13 16.59 2.10
C PRO A 33 -5.96 15.86 0.76
N ILE A 34 -5.13 14.81 0.73
CA ILE A 34 -4.92 14.05 -0.51
C ILE A 34 -6.10 13.12 -0.78
N ILE A 35 -6.67 12.48 0.24
CA ILE A 35 -7.86 11.63 0.10
C ILE A 35 -9.02 12.45 -0.43
N LYS A 36 -9.34 13.58 0.21
CA LYS A 36 -10.41 14.48 -0.25
C LYS A 36 -10.18 14.97 -1.68
N PHE A 37 -8.94 15.33 -2.01
CA PHE A 37 -8.60 15.73 -3.36
C PHE A 37 -8.93 14.64 -4.39
N LEU A 38 -8.53 13.40 -4.11
CA LEU A 38 -8.72 12.25 -5.00
C LEU A 38 -10.20 11.84 -5.13
N THR A 39 -11.02 12.10 -4.10
CA THR A 39 -12.44 11.68 -4.08
C THR A 39 -13.43 12.75 -4.53
N GLU A 40 -13.13 14.03 -4.32
CA GLU A 40 -14.12 15.13 -4.45
C GLU A 40 -13.64 16.29 -5.33
N ASP A 41 -12.38 16.70 -5.22
CA ASP A 41 -11.94 18.00 -5.74
C ASP A 41 -11.17 17.91 -7.08
N ALA A 42 -10.83 16.72 -7.55
CA ALA A 42 -9.96 16.51 -8.72
C ALA A 42 -10.42 17.25 -9.99
N ASP A 43 -11.73 17.28 -10.27
CA ASP A 43 -12.30 17.91 -11.47
C ASP A 43 -12.22 19.44 -11.48
N ASN A 44 -12.16 20.07 -10.29
CA ASN A 44 -12.21 21.52 -10.14
C ASN A 44 -10.87 22.14 -9.72
N ALA A 45 -9.83 21.32 -9.56
CA ALA A 45 -8.57 21.76 -9.01
C ALA A 45 -7.66 22.44 -10.07
N PRO A 46 -6.75 23.33 -9.62
CA PRO A 46 -5.76 23.93 -10.51
C PRO A 46 -4.85 22.87 -11.15
N PRO A 47 -4.36 23.05 -12.40
CA PRO A 47 -3.50 22.09 -13.08
C PRO A 47 -2.23 21.72 -12.31
N SER A 48 -1.69 22.62 -11.49
CA SER A 48 -0.53 22.36 -10.64
C SER A 48 -0.82 21.31 -9.56
N ILE A 49 -2.03 21.31 -9.01
CA ILE A 49 -2.46 20.36 -7.97
C ILE A 49 -2.77 19.00 -8.61
N CYS A 50 -3.50 18.98 -9.73
CA CYS A 50 -3.72 17.74 -10.51
C CYS A 50 -2.37 17.11 -10.90
N LYS A 51 -1.40 17.92 -11.31
CA LYS A 51 -0.05 17.43 -11.62
C LYS A 51 0.71 16.92 -10.39
N ALA A 52 0.48 17.48 -9.20
CA ALA A 52 1.13 17.03 -7.97
C ALA A 52 0.64 15.64 -7.54
N TYR A 53 -0.64 15.34 -7.72
CA TYR A 53 -1.27 14.10 -7.27
C TYR A 53 -1.55 13.08 -8.39
N ARG A 54 -1.12 13.33 -9.63
CA ARG A 54 -1.36 12.48 -10.82
C ARG A 54 -0.94 11.00 -10.70
N ASP A 55 -0.05 10.69 -9.76
CA ASP A 55 0.52 9.36 -9.58
C ASP A 55 -0.12 8.66 -8.36
N TYR A 56 -1.08 9.31 -7.71
CA TYR A 56 -1.85 8.80 -6.58
C TYR A 56 -3.28 8.48 -7.01
N ASP A 57 -3.82 7.43 -6.41
CA ASP A 57 -5.21 7.01 -6.56
C ASP A 57 -5.77 6.62 -5.19
N TRP A 58 -7.08 6.79 -4.99
CA TRP A 58 -7.78 6.33 -3.80
C TRP A 58 -8.84 5.32 -4.21
N GLU A 59 -8.61 4.04 -3.94
CA GLU A 59 -9.47 2.93 -4.34
C GLU A 59 -9.55 1.90 -3.22
N GLU A 60 -10.75 1.38 -2.94
CA GLU A 60 -11.00 0.37 -1.90
C GLU A 60 -10.43 0.72 -0.51
N ASP A 61 -10.56 1.99 -0.12
CA ASP A 61 -10.01 2.56 1.11
C ASP A 61 -8.48 2.44 1.24
N LEU A 62 -7.78 2.29 0.12
CA LEU A 62 -6.33 2.27 0.05
C LEU A 62 -5.84 3.48 -0.76
N LEU A 63 -4.76 4.08 -0.25
CA LEU A 63 -4.00 5.07 -1.00
C LEU A 63 -2.97 4.33 -1.84
N TRP A 64 -3.01 4.58 -3.15
CA TRP A 64 -2.09 4.02 -4.11
C TRP A 64 -1.09 5.09 -4.55
N TYR A 65 0.16 4.69 -4.79
CA TYR A 65 1.16 5.49 -5.49
C TYR A 65 1.82 4.63 -6.54
N ARG A 66 1.63 4.97 -7.83
CA ARG A 66 2.20 4.22 -8.97
C ARG A 66 1.97 2.71 -8.86
N ARG A 67 0.73 2.30 -8.61
CA ARG A 67 0.28 0.90 -8.42
C ARG A 67 0.85 0.19 -7.19
N LYS A 68 1.35 0.92 -6.20
CA LYS A 68 1.77 0.38 -4.91
C LYS A 68 0.87 0.90 -3.81
N VAL A 69 0.52 0.05 -2.86
CA VAL A 69 -0.21 0.46 -1.67
C VAL A 69 0.73 1.28 -0.78
N VAL A 70 0.30 2.48 -0.41
CA VAL A 70 1.02 3.31 0.56
C VAL A 70 0.78 2.74 1.95
N VAL A 71 1.87 2.39 2.63
CA VAL A 71 1.82 1.92 4.01
C VAL A 71 1.99 3.13 4.93
N PRO A 72 1.05 3.40 5.86
CA PRO A 72 1.19 4.45 6.87
C PRO A 72 2.51 4.34 7.62
N ASP A 73 3.02 5.48 8.11
CA ASP A 73 4.23 5.49 8.92
C ASP A 73 4.02 4.84 10.31
N SER A 74 4.12 3.52 10.33
CA SER A 74 3.99 2.69 11.52
C SER A 74 5.00 1.55 11.46
N GLU A 75 6.00 1.60 12.34
CA GLU A 75 7.01 0.54 12.45
C GLU A 75 6.37 -0.83 12.73
N VAL A 76 5.31 -0.88 13.54
CA VAL A 76 4.57 -2.11 13.82
C VAL A 76 3.95 -2.70 12.55
N LEU A 77 3.34 -1.87 11.70
CA LEU A 77 2.81 -2.34 10.42
C LEU A 77 3.92 -2.83 9.48
N LYS A 78 5.03 -2.09 9.38
CA LYS A 78 6.18 -2.47 8.54
C LYS A 78 6.77 -3.82 8.97
N ASP A 79 6.94 -4.03 10.28
CA ASP A 79 7.44 -5.29 10.84
C ASP A 79 6.49 -6.46 10.58
N ARG A 80 5.17 -6.25 10.76
CA ARG A 80 4.17 -7.27 10.43
C ARG A 80 4.21 -7.62 8.94
N LEU A 81 4.32 -6.61 8.07
CA LEU A 81 4.38 -6.79 6.61
C LEU A 81 5.59 -7.64 6.21
N LEU A 82 6.76 -7.36 6.80
CA LEU A 82 7.96 -8.15 6.61
C LEU A 82 7.77 -9.61 7.05
N LYS A 83 7.16 -9.81 8.23
CA LYS A 83 6.94 -11.14 8.78
C LYS A 83 5.99 -11.98 7.93
N GLU A 84 4.84 -11.43 7.54
CA GLU A 84 3.85 -12.14 6.71
C GLU A 84 4.45 -12.62 5.37
N PHE A 85 5.25 -11.76 4.72
CA PHE A 85 5.88 -12.09 3.44
C PHE A 85 7.10 -13.00 3.55
N HIS A 86 7.77 -13.04 4.71
CA HIS A 86 8.86 -13.97 4.99
C HIS A 86 8.34 -15.37 5.37
N ASP A 87 7.33 -15.40 6.24
CA ASP A 87 6.83 -16.64 6.83
C ASP A 87 5.80 -17.34 5.93
N SER A 88 5.37 -16.73 4.82
CA SER A 88 4.43 -17.31 3.85
C SER A 88 4.91 -18.68 3.33
N PRO A 89 4.25 -19.79 3.72
CA PRO A 89 4.62 -21.14 3.27
C PRO A 89 4.44 -21.32 1.76
N LEU A 90 3.50 -20.57 1.19
CA LEU A 90 3.15 -20.55 -0.24
C LEU A 90 4.28 -19.97 -1.11
N ALA A 91 5.06 -19.03 -0.57
CA ALA A 91 6.25 -18.46 -1.21
C ALA A 91 7.47 -19.38 -1.16
N GLY A 92 7.41 -20.46 -0.36
CA GLY A 92 8.54 -21.35 -0.12
C GLY A 92 9.56 -20.75 0.86
N HIS A 93 9.13 -19.93 1.81
CA HIS A 93 9.99 -19.22 2.77
C HIS A 93 11.11 -18.43 2.09
N PRO A 94 10.77 -17.35 1.37
CA PRO A 94 11.75 -16.52 0.69
C PRO A 94 12.76 -15.95 1.70
N GLY A 95 14.05 -16.00 1.36
CA GLY A 95 15.06 -15.30 2.13
C GLY A 95 14.83 -13.78 2.08
N GLN A 96 15.45 -13.04 3.02
CA GLN A 96 15.24 -11.59 3.21
C GLN A 96 15.24 -10.76 1.92
N GLN A 97 16.15 -11.02 0.98
CA GLN A 97 16.23 -10.28 -0.29
C GLN A 97 14.98 -10.46 -1.15
N GLN A 98 14.43 -11.67 -1.24
CA GLN A 98 13.22 -11.94 -2.01
C GLN A 98 11.98 -11.33 -1.33
N THR A 99 11.91 -11.39 0.00
CA THR A 99 10.86 -10.70 0.77
C THR A 99 10.87 -9.19 0.50
N LEU A 100 12.04 -8.55 0.58
CA LEU A 100 12.17 -7.12 0.29
C LEU A 100 11.82 -6.78 -1.16
N GLU A 101 12.19 -7.63 -2.12
CA GLU A 101 11.83 -7.44 -3.51
C GLU A 101 10.31 -7.51 -3.71
N LEU A 102 9.63 -8.50 -3.11
CA LEU A 102 8.18 -8.63 -3.15
C LEU A 102 7.49 -7.42 -2.52
N LEU A 103 7.96 -6.96 -1.36
CA LEU A 103 7.41 -5.78 -0.71
C LEU A 103 7.61 -4.54 -1.55
N SER A 104 8.82 -4.31 -2.08
CA SER A 104 9.13 -3.12 -2.87
C SER A 104 8.32 -3.02 -4.17
N ARG A 105 7.81 -4.15 -4.68
CA ARG A 105 6.97 -4.20 -5.89
C ARG A 105 5.52 -3.80 -5.59
N ASN A 106 4.99 -4.16 -4.42
CA ASN A 106 3.57 -4.01 -4.09
C ASN A 106 3.28 -2.88 -3.09
N TYR A 107 4.25 -2.49 -2.27
CA TYR A 107 4.09 -1.53 -1.19
C TYR A 107 5.09 -0.39 -1.29
N LEU A 108 4.64 0.81 -0.94
CA LEU A 108 5.48 1.96 -0.66
C LEU A 108 5.53 2.14 0.86
N LEU A 109 6.67 1.81 1.47
CA LEU A 109 6.90 2.06 2.89
C LEU A 109 7.25 3.54 3.08
N GLN A 110 6.43 4.27 3.83
CA GLN A 110 6.78 5.62 4.24
C GLN A 110 8.02 5.59 5.15
N THR A 111 8.92 6.55 4.94
CA THR A 111 10.05 6.78 5.83
C THR A 111 9.67 7.87 6.84
N PRO A 112 10.09 7.75 8.11
CA PRO A 112 9.88 8.78 9.12
C PRO A 112 10.57 10.11 8.78
#